data_AF-A0A7W2YMQ7-F1
#
_entry.id   AF-A0A7W2YMQ7-F1
#
_cell.length_a   1.000
_cell.length_b   1.000
_cell.length_c   1.000
_cell.angle_alpha   90.00
_cell.angle_beta   90.00
_cell.angle_gamma   90.00
#
_symmetry.space_group_name_H-M   'P 1'
#
loop_
_entity.id
_entity.type
_entity.pdbx_description
1 polymer ?
#
loop_
_entity_poly.entity_id
_entity_poly.type
_entity_poly.pdbx_seq_one_letter_code
_entity_poly.pdbx_strand_id
1 'polypeptide(L)' 'MSTEIEILDAVFKCQADEDIFYQRLSEIKGIKKIVTHNSYLLVTIFDTHKKQTISDISEVCDIWHATMASH' A
#
# COMPACT_ATOMS: atom_id res chain seq x y z
N MET A 1 15.61 -9.79 -3.62
CA MET A 1 14.35 -10.41 -3.16
C MET A 1 13.31 -9.32 -3.02
N SER A 2 12.03 -9.66 -3.13
CA SER A 2 10.91 -8.73 -2.94
C SER A 2 9.83 -9.42 -2.11
N THR A 3 9.12 -8.64 -1.32
CA THR A 3 7.97 -9.08 -0.53
C THR A 3 6.71 -8.50 -1.16
N GLU A 4 5.62 -9.26 -1.16
CA GLU A 4 4.30 -8.82 -1.62
C GLU A 4 3.40 -8.59 -0.40
N ILE A 5 2.61 -7.53 -0.44
CA ILE A 5 1.71 -7.10 0.62
C ILE A 5 0.36 -6.82 -0.02
N GLU A 6 -0.69 -7.35 0.57
CA GLU A 6 -2.06 -7.10 0.16
C GLU A 6 -2.67 -6.04 1.07
N ILE A 7 -3.26 -5.02 0.48
CA ILE A 7 -4.04 -4.00 1.18
C ILE A 7 -5.51 -4.23 0.85
N LEU A 8 -6.29 -4.47 1.89
CA LEU A 8 -7.70 -4.82 1.86
C LEU A 8 -8.52 -3.70 2.50
N ASP A 9 -9.82 -3.66 2.18
CA ASP A 9 -10.81 -2.81 2.88
C ASP A 9 -10.45 -1.32 2.97
N ALA A 10 -9.75 -0.77 1.98
CA ALA A 10 -9.46 0.66 1.95
C ALA A 10 -10.77 1.45 1.73
N VAL A 11 -11.14 2.29 2.70
CA VAL A 11 -12.39 3.06 2.66
C VAL A 11 -12.13 4.42 2.05
N PHE A 12 -12.47 4.57 0.77
CA PHE A 12 -12.35 5.84 0.05
C PHE A 12 -13.66 6.63 0.09
N LYS A 13 -13.57 7.91 0.42
CA LYS A 13 -14.77 8.79 0.43
C LYS A 13 -15.17 9.26 -0.96
N CYS A 14 -14.20 9.41 -1.86
CA CYS A 14 -14.34 9.91 -3.23
C CYS A 14 -13.23 9.37 -4.13
N GLN A 15 -13.38 9.46 -5.46
CA GLN A 15 -12.33 9.11 -6.41
C GLN A 15 -11.01 9.88 -6.18
N ALA A 16 -11.10 11.15 -5.78
CA ALA A 16 -9.93 11.95 -5.43
C ALA A 16 -9.19 11.44 -4.19
N ASP A 17 -9.94 10.88 -3.22
CA ASP A 17 -9.38 10.31 -2.00
C ASP A 17 -8.62 9.02 -2.29
N GLU A 18 -9.18 8.20 -3.18
CA GLU A 18 -8.52 7.02 -3.76
C GLU A 18 -7.24 7.42 -4.53
N ASP A 19 -7.28 8.45 -5.37
CA ASP A 19 -6.11 8.92 -6.11
C ASP A 19 -4.98 9.39 -5.17
N ILE A 20 -5.32 10.12 -4.10
CA ILE A 20 -4.37 10.55 -3.07
C ILE A 20 -3.75 9.33 -2.37
N PHE A 21 -4.54 8.31 -2.05
CA PHE A 21 -4.01 7.08 -1.45
C PHE A 21 -2.97 6.41 -2.36
N TYR A 22 -3.27 6.28 -3.66
CA TYR A 22 -2.32 5.73 -4.62
C TYR A 22 -1.07 6.58 -4.80
N GLN A 23 -1.22 7.92 -4.85
CA GLN A 23 -0.08 8.82 -4.89
C GLN A 23 0.82 8.62 -3.67
N ARG A 24 0.24 8.56 -2.47
CA ARG A 24 0.98 8.36 -1.22
C ARG A 24 1.75 7.05 -1.23
N LEU A 25 1.12 5.95 -1.64
CA LEU A 25 1.83 4.69 -1.82
C LEU A 25 2.99 4.85 -2.82
N SER A 26 2.73 5.43 -4.00
CA SER A 26 3.77 5.60 -5.02
C SER A 26 4.96 6.47 -4.57
N GLU A 27 4.79 7.34 -3.58
CA GLU A 27 5.87 8.15 -3.00
C GLU A 27 6.74 7.37 -2.00
N ILE A 28 6.28 6.22 -1.49
CA ILE A 28 7.03 5.42 -0.51
C ILE A 28 8.27 4.81 -1.16
N LYS A 29 9.43 5.20 -0.63
CA LYS A 29 10.72 4.62 -1.02
C LYS A 29 10.78 3.15 -0.63
N GLY A 30 11.00 2.30 -1.63
CA GLY A 30 11.08 0.86 -1.45
C GLY A 30 9.88 0.10 -2.01
N ILE A 31 8.82 0.79 -2.44
CA ILE A 31 7.81 0.16 -3.29
C ILE A 31 8.40 -0.04 -4.69
N LYS A 32 8.26 -1.28 -5.18
CA LYS A 32 8.70 -1.70 -6.50
C LYS A 32 7.57 -1.66 -7.51
N LYS A 33 6.38 -2.06 -7.09
CA LYS A 33 5.21 -2.17 -7.96
C LYS A 33 3.94 -2.07 -7.12
N ILE A 34 2.91 -1.44 -7.69
CA ILE A 34 1.56 -1.41 -7.13
C ILE A 34 0.64 -1.96 -8.22
N VAL A 35 -0.21 -2.92 -7.86
CA VAL A 35 -1.21 -3.50 -8.75
C VAL A 35 -2.56 -3.44 -8.05
N THR A 36 -3.47 -2.67 -8.64
CA THR A 36 -4.86 -2.63 -8.19
C THR A 36 -5.60 -3.83 -8.75
N HIS A 37 -6.18 -4.63 -7.87
CA HIS A 37 -7.16 -5.66 -8.20
C HIS A 37 -8.56 -5.17 -7.81
N ASN A 38 -9.61 -5.81 -8.32
CA ASN A 38 -11.00 -5.38 -8.08
C ASN A 38 -11.39 -5.29 -6.59
N SER A 39 -10.72 -6.04 -5.71
CA SER A 39 -11.10 -6.13 -4.29
C SER A 39 -9.95 -5.84 -3.33
N TYR A 40 -8.73 -5.65 -3.84
CA TYR A 40 -7.55 -5.45 -3.02
C TYR A 40 -6.41 -4.82 -3.82
N LEU A 41 -5.40 -4.40 -3.10
CA LEU A 41 -4.25 -3.69 -3.61
C LEU A 41 -2.99 -4.50 -3.34
N LEU A 42 -2.33 -4.97 -4.39
CA LEU A 42 -1.11 -5.74 -4.28
C LEU A 42 0.10 -4.81 -4.41
N VAL A 43 0.83 -4.65 -3.32
CA VAL A 43 2.03 -3.83 -3.24
C VAL A 43 3.26 -4.72 -3.14
N THR A 44 4.11 -4.65 -4.15
CA THR A 44 5.42 -5.32 -4.14
C THR A 44 6.48 -4.36 -3.62
N ILE A 45 7.24 -4.77 -2.61
CA ILE A 45 8.30 -3.97 -1.99
C ILE A 45 9.68 -4.63 -2.11
N PHE A 46 10.73 -3.83 -2.11
CA PHE A 46 12.11 -4.30 -2.05
C PHE A 46 12.49 -4.76 -0.64
N ASP A 47 13.15 -5.92 -0.52
CA ASP A 47 13.54 -6.44 0.78
C ASP A 47 14.57 -5.56 1.51
N THR A 48 15.38 -4.80 0.75
CA THR A 48 16.42 -3.92 1.28
C THR A 48 15.90 -2.83 2.22
N HIS A 49 14.65 -2.39 2.05
CA HIS A 49 14.00 -1.39 2.89
C HIS A 49 12.73 -1.92 3.56
N LYS A 50 12.54 -3.25 3.60
CA LYS A 50 11.30 -3.91 4.00
C LYS A 50 10.66 -3.32 5.25
N LYS A 51 11.41 -3.23 6.36
CA LYS A 51 10.88 -2.72 7.63
C LYS A 51 10.38 -1.28 7.54
N GLN A 52 11.14 -0.41 6.88
CA GLN A 52 10.77 0.99 6.72
C GLN A 52 9.55 1.10 5.81
N THR A 53 9.61 0.49 4.63
CA THR A 53 8.51 0.49 3.66
C THR A 53 7.22 -0.09 4.24
N ILE A 54 7.27 -1.16 5.05
CA ILE A 54 6.07 -1.69 5.74
C ILE A 54 5.52 -0.67 6.73
N SER A 55 6.38 0.02 7.48
CA SER A 55 5.96 1.06 8.42
C SER A 55 5.29 2.23 7.70
N ASP A 56 5.87 2.70 6.60
CA ASP A 56 5.29 3.76 5.77
C ASP A 56 3.94 3.32 5.15
N ILE A 57 3.85 2.10 4.61
CA ILE A 57 2.59 1.57 4.08
C ILE A 57 1.54 1.46 5.19
N SER A 58 1.95 1.05 6.40
CA SER A 58 1.05 0.97 7.55
C SER A 58 0.52 2.33 7.98
N GLU A 59 1.34 3.38 7.94
CA GLU A 59 0.91 4.74 8.23
C GLU A 59 -0.12 5.23 7.21
N VAL A 60 0.12 4.96 5.92
CA VAL A 60 -0.87 5.24 4.87
C VAL A 60 -2.15 4.42 5.11
N CYS A 61 -2.05 3.13 5.38
CA CYS A 61 -3.23 2.30 5.64
C CYS A 61 -4.04 2.79 6.84
N ASP A 62 -3.39 3.28 7.91
CA ASP A 62 -4.06 3.81 9.10
C ASP A 62 -4.95 5.04 8.77
N ILE A 63 -4.48 5.94 7.91
CA ILE A 63 -5.23 7.12 7.47
C ILE A 63 -6.54 6.75 6.75
N TRP A 64 -6.51 5.68 5.95
CA TRP A 64 -7.67 5.20 5.17
C TRP A 64 -8.39 4.00 5.80
N HIS A 65 -8.04 3.65 7.05
CA HIS A 65 -8.54 2.47 7.76
C HIS A 65 -8.42 1.16 6.95
N ALA A 66 -7.41 1.07 6.09
CA ALA A 66 -7.15 -0.09 5.27
C ALA A 66 -6.45 -1.18 6.09
N THR A 67 -6.72 -2.44 5.75
CA THR A 67 -6.10 -3.59 6.41
C THR A 67 -4.95 -4.13 5.59
N MET A 68 -3.77 -4.26 6.18
CA MET A 68 -2.64 -4.93 5.55
C MET A 68 -2.67 -6.43 5.87
N ALA A 69 -2.65 -7.26 4.83
CA ALA A 69 -2.40 -8.69 4.90
C ALA A 69 -1.03 -8.99 4.25
N SER A 70 -0.21 -9.78 4.92
CA SER A 70 1.02 -10.32 4.36
C SER A 70 0.91 -11.84 4.32
N HIS A 71 1.14 -12.42 3.14
CA HIS A 71 1.11 -13.86 2.93
C HIS A 71 2.55 -14.44 2.91
#